data_AF-A0A535RS89-F1
#
_entry.id   AF-A0A535RS89-F1
#
_cell.length_a   1.000
_cell.length_b   1.000
_cell.length_c   1.000
_cell.angle_alpha   90.00
_cell.angle_beta   90.00
_cell.angle_gamma   90.00
#
_symmetry.space_group_name_H-M   'P 1'
#
loop_
_entity.id
_entity.type
_entity.pdbx_description
1 polymer ?
#
loop_
_entity_poly.entity_id
_entity_poly.type
_entity_poly.pdbx_seq_one_letter_code
_entity_poly.pdbx_strand_id
1 'polypeptide(L)'
;MAELSELIAEAKRLDILRSLRAIDVHCPTCGSRLHAFGECQRCGMVGSDETQLRRLDPAMASSLLERSIARRKAWTPPTRAGAKSEER
;
A
#
# COMPACT_ATOMS: atom_id res chain seq x y z
N MET A 1 -8.84 14.40 -12.70
CA MET A 1 -8.17 13.92 -11.49
C MET A 1 -9.23 13.15 -10.71
N ALA A 2 -8.94 11.91 -10.29
CA ALA A 2 -9.91 11.14 -9.53
C ALA A 2 -10.11 11.76 -8.14
N GLU A 3 -11.31 11.67 -7.60
CA GLU A 3 -11.59 12.18 -6.25
C GLU A 3 -10.82 11.33 -5.22
N LEU A 4 -10.30 11.96 -4.14
CA LEU A 4 -9.53 11.26 -3.11
C LEU A 4 -10.30 10.05 -2.53
N SER A 5 -11.62 10.19 -2.39
CA SER A 5 -12.50 9.10 -1.93
C SER A 5 -12.52 7.91 -2.89
N GLU A 6 -12.44 8.13 -4.21
CA GLU A 6 -12.38 7.07 -5.21
C GLU A 6 -11.05 6.33 -5.16
N LEU A 7 -9.95 7.07 -4.98
CA LEU A 7 -8.61 6.51 -4.82
C LEU A 7 -8.49 5.68 -3.54
N ILE A 8 -9.05 6.14 -2.42
CA ILE A 8 -9.09 5.36 -1.18
C ILE A 8 -9.91 4.09 -1.38
N ALA A 9 -11.07 4.17 -2.03
CA ALA A 9 -11.89 3.00 -2.31
C ALA A 9 -11.17 1.97 -3.19
N GLU A 10 -10.44 2.42 -4.21
CA GLU A 10 -9.62 1.55 -5.06
C GLU A 10 -8.45 0.92 -4.28
N ALA A 11 -7.75 1.71 -3.46
CA ALA A 11 -6.66 1.20 -2.63
C ALA A 11 -7.15 0.15 -1.61
N LYS A 12 -8.37 0.31 -1.08
CA LYS A 12 -9.03 -0.72 -0.26
C LYS A 12 -9.35 -1.98 -1.06
N ARG A 13 -9.89 -1.86 -2.27
CA ARG A 13 -10.17 -3.01 -3.15
C ARG A 13 -8.92 -3.81 -3.47
N LEU A 14 -7.77 -3.14 -3.60
CA LEU A 14 -6.48 -3.76 -3.87
C LEU A 14 -5.74 -4.27 -2.63
N ASP A 15 -6.32 -4.08 -1.44
CA ASP A 15 -5.76 -4.43 -0.14
C ASP A 15 -4.31 -3.92 0.05
N ILE A 16 -4.09 -2.64 -0.26
CA ILE A 16 -2.76 -2.00 -0.15
C ILE A 16 -2.63 -1.03 1.00
N LEU A 17 -3.72 -0.69 1.68
CA LEU A 17 -3.69 0.21 2.84
C LEU A 17 -3.41 -0.60 4.10
N ARG A 18 -2.34 -0.27 4.81
CA ARG A 18 -1.99 -0.92 6.07
C ARG A 18 -1.43 0.09 7.04
N SER A 19 -1.98 0.17 8.24
CA SER A 19 -1.41 1.03 9.29
C SER A 19 -0.08 0.43 9.76
N LEU A 20 1.03 1.01 9.35
CA LEU A 20 2.37 0.57 9.73
C LEU A 20 2.92 1.45 10.85
N ARG A 21 3.65 0.83 11.78
CA ARG A 21 4.33 1.52 12.88
C ARG A 21 5.63 2.13 12.39
N ALA A 22 6.13 3.15 13.08
CA ALA A 22 7.41 3.78 12.75
C ALA A 22 8.61 2.79 12.78
N ILE A 23 8.48 1.67 13.50
CA ILE A 23 9.47 0.60 13.56
C ILE A 23 9.43 -0.34 12.34
N ASP A 24 8.37 -0.30 11.54
CA ASP A 24 8.23 -1.15 10.35
C ASP A 24 9.12 -0.58 9.24
N VAL A 25 10.29 -1.20 9.05
CA VAL A 25 11.27 -0.81 8.02
C VAL A 25 11.06 -1.58 6.71
N HIS A 26 10.43 -2.76 6.78
CA HIS A 26 10.24 -3.66 5.63
C HIS A 26 8.76 -3.86 5.32
N CYS A 27 8.44 -3.92 4.04
CA CYS A 27 7.09 -4.19 3.56
C CYS A 27 6.69 -5.64 3.89
N PRO A 28 5.58 -5.87 4.62
CA PRO A 28 5.15 -7.22 4.97
C PRO A 28 4.68 -8.06 3.76
N THR A 29 4.41 -7.45 2.61
CA THR A 29 3.97 -8.17 1.40
C THR A 29 5.14 -8.65 0.55
N CYS A 30 6.17 -7.83 0.33
CA CYS A 30 7.26 -8.16 -0.58
C CYS A 30 8.66 -8.14 0.04
N GLY A 31 8.78 -7.84 1.34
CA GLY A 31 10.04 -7.77 2.08
C GLY A 31 10.94 -6.58 1.73
N SER A 32 10.56 -5.75 0.76
CA SER A 32 11.37 -4.60 0.35
C SER A 32 11.32 -3.49 1.39
N ARG A 33 12.40 -2.71 1.50
CA ARG A 33 12.46 -1.57 2.42
C ARG A 33 11.36 -0.56 2.10
N LEU A 34 10.68 -0.07 3.13
CA LEU A 34 9.68 0.98 3.02
C LEU A 34 10.35 2.34 2.85
N HIS A 35 9.72 3.18 2.06
CA HIS A 35 10.10 4.58 1.87
C HIS A 35 9.37 5.47 2.88
N ALA A 36 9.60 6.78 2.81
CA ALA A 36 8.85 7.79 3.58
C ALA A 36 7.33 7.53 3.54
N PHE A 37 6.66 7.82 4.65
CA PHE A 37 5.22 7.55 4.85
C PHE A 37 4.82 6.06 4.80
N GLY A 38 5.79 5.14 4.87
CA GLY A 38 5.54 3.71 4.81
C GLY A 38 5.12 3.22 3.42
N GLU A 39 5.43 3.96 2.35
CA GLU A 39 5.18 3.54 0.97
C GLU A 39 6.16 2.44 0.55
N CYS A 40 5.66 1.33 0.00
CA CYS A 40 6.48 0.33 -0.66
C CYS A 40 6.58 0.61 -2.16
N GLN A 41 7.75 1.07 -2.61
CA GLN A 41 8.00 1.34 -4.02
C GLN A 41 8.01 0.09 -4.92
N ARG A 42 8.05 -1.12 -4.34
CA ARG A 42 8.07 -2.36 -5.13
C ARG A 42 6.69 -2.92 -5.42
N CYS A 43 5.85 -3.10 -4.39
CA CYS A 43 4.53 -3.72 -4.54
C CYS A 43 3.36 -2.72 -4.41
N GLY A 44 3.63 -1.45 -4.15
CA GLY A 44 2.60 -0.41 -4.03
C GLY A 44 1.83 -0.42 -2.70
N MET A 45 2.34 -1.07 -1.65
CA MET A 45 1.73 -0.98 -0.32
C MET A 45 1.87 0.43 0.25
N VAL A 46 0.84 0.90 0.94
CA VAL A 46 0.83 2.18 1.64
C VAL A 46 0.74 1.92 3.14
N GLY A 47 1.72 2.41 3.89
CA GLY A 47 1.81 2.29 5.34
C GLY A 47 0.87 3.18 6.14
N SER A 48 -0.15 3.73 5.48
CA SER A 48 -1.17 4.59 6.07
C SER A 48 -2.56 3.98 5.85
N ASP A 49 -3.38 4.02 6.89
CA ASP A 49 -4.81 3.71 6.78
C ASP A 49 -5.62 4.92 6.26
N GLU A 50 -6.92 4.72 6.02
CA GLU A 50 -7.80 5.78 5.53
C GLU A 50 -7.80 7.01 6.46
N THR A 51 -7.84 6.81 7.78
CA THR A 51 -7.90 7.92 8.73
C THR A 51 -6.62 8.76 8.67
N GLN A 52 -5.47 8.12 8.53
CA GLN A 52 -4.19 8.80 8.34
C GLN A 52 -4.15 9.53 7.00
N LEU A 53 -4.61 8.92 5.91
CA LEU A 53 -4.66 9.54 4.58
C LEU A 53 -5.55 10.79 4.54
N ARG A 54 -6.70 10.76 5.24
CA ARG A 54 -7.61 11.92 5.35
C ARG A 54 -7.04 13.07 6.17
N ARG A 55 -6.03 12.81 7.02
CA ARG A 55 -5.34 13.85 7.81
C ARG A 55 -4.19 14.51 7.04
N LEU A 56 -3.71 13.88 5.98
CA LEU A 56 -2.71 14.46 5.09
C LEU A 56 -3.34 15.52 4.18
N ASP A 57 -2.49 16.33 3.57
CA ASP A 57 -2.91 17.20 2.48
C ASP A 57 -3.58 16.36 1.36
N PRO A 58 -4.78 16.75 0.86
CA PRO A 58 -5.50 15.98 -0.13
C PRO A 58 -4.73 15.75 -1.43
N ALA A 59 -3.96 16.73 -1.90
CA ALA A 59 -3.18 16.59 -3.13
C ALA A 59 -2.01 15.61 -2.93
N MET A 60 -1.38 15.65 -1.76
CA MET A 60 -0.34 14.69 -1.37
C MET A 60 -0.91 13.27 -1.26
N ALA A 61 -2.06 13.09 -0.61
CA ALA A 61 -2.72 11.79 -0.46
C ALA A 61 -3.14 11.21 -1.82
N SER A 62 -3.74 12.01 -2.69
CA SER A 62 -4.12 11.57 -4.05
C SER A 62 -2.89 11.14 -4.86
N SER A 63 -1.82 11.95 -4.86
CA SER A 63 -0.58 11.61 -5.58
C SER A 63 0.08 10.33 -5.08
N LEU A 64 0.06 10.10 -3.76
CA LEU A 64 0.56 8.88 -3.14
C LEU A 64 -0.26 7.66 -3.60
N LEU A 65 -1.59 7.75 -3.54
CA LEU A 65 -2.49 6.66 -3.87
C LEU A 65 -2.45 6.33 -5.36
N GLU A 66 -2.44 7.32 -6.26
CA GLU A 66 -2.32 7.10 -7.71
C GLU A 66 -1.07 6.28 -8.05
N ARG A 67 0.10 6.67 -7.51
CA ARG A 67 1.35 5.94 -7.73
C ARG A 67 1.31 4.53 -7.13
N SER A 68 0.76 4.40 -5.92
CA SER A 68 0.69 3.12 -5.21
C SER A 68 -0.24 2.13 -5.90
N ILE A 69 -1.41 2.59 -6.37
CA ILE A 69 -2.39 1.82 -7.15
C ILE A 69 -1.76 1.38 -8.47
N ALA A 70 -1.11 2.28 -9.20
CA ALA A 70 -0.44 1.95 -10.45
C ALA A 70 0.64 0.87 -10.25
N ARG A 71 1.48 1.02 -9.22
CA ARG A 71 2.50 0.01 -8.86
C ARG A 71 1.86 -1.32 -8.49
N ARG A 72 0.81 -1.32 -7.67
CA ARG A 72 0.13 -2.55 -7.25
C ARG A 72 -0.47 -3.31 -8.44
N LYS A 73 -1.10 -2.59 -9.39
CA LYS A 73 -1.66 -3.18 -10.61
C LYS A 73 -0.59 -3.76 -11.52
N ALA A 74 0.58 -3.12 -11.59
CA ALA A 74 1.72 -3.62 -12.38
C ALA A 74 2.52 -4.70 -11.66
N TRP A 75 2.37 -4.84 -10.34
CA TRP A 75 3.14 -5.78 -9.55
C TRP A 75 2.53 -7.18 -9.60
N THR A 76 3.27 -8.11 -10.19
CA THR A 76 2.97 -9.54 -10.07
C THR A 76 3.61 -10.07 -8.79
N PRO A 77 2.84 -10.70 -7.88
CA PRO A 77 3.43 -11.36 -6.73
C PRO A 77 4.43 -12.41 -7.21
N PRO A 78 5.63 -12.50 -6.59
CA PRO A 78 6.49 -13.64 -6.84
C PRO A 78 5.68 -14.89 -6.51
N THR A 79 5.54 -15.79 -7.47
CA THR A 79 4.90 -17.09 -7.28
C THR A 79 5.61 -17.76 -6.12
N ARG A 80 4.98 -17.81 -4.94
CA ARG A 80 5.50 -18.62 -3.83
C ARG A 80 5.43 -20.07 -4.29
N ALA A 81 6.56 -20.64 -4.70
CA ALA A 81 6.77 -22.07 -4.57
C ALA A 81 6.70 -22.38 -3.05
N GLY A 82 5.50 -22.72 -2.55
CA GLY A 82 5.28 -23.09 -1.16
C GLY A 82 4.48 -22.08 -0.32
N ALA A 83 3.28 -21.71 -0.74
CA ALA A 83 2.24 -21.39 0.24
C ALA A 83 1.75 -22.72 0.83
N LYS A 84 2.42 -23.21 1.87
CA LYS A 84 1.77 -24.18 2.77
C LYS A 84 0.63 -23.43 3.45
N SER A 85 -0.60 -23.86 3.21
CA SER A 85 -1.75 -23.59 4.05
C SER A 85 -1.36 -23.82 5.50
N GLU A 86 -1.41 -22.80 6.33
CA GLU A 86 -1.43 -22.97 7.78
C GLU A 86 -2.86 -22.69 8.22
N GLU A 87 -3.67 -23.75 8.18
CA GLU A 87 -4.82 -23.90 9.06
C GLU A 87 -4.28 -24.09 10.48
N ARG A 88 -4.70 -23.25 11.42
CA ARG A 88 -4.63 -23.55 12.85
C ARG A 88 -5.73 -22.84 13.62
#